data_AF-A0A075HPG5-F1
#
_entry.id   AF-A0A075HPG5-F1
#
_cell.length_a   1.000
_cell.length_b   1.000
_cell.length_c   1.000
_cell.angle_alpha   90.00
_cell.angle_beta   90.00
_cell.angle_gamma   90.00
#
_symmetry.space_group_name_H-M   'P 1'
#
loop_
_entity.id
_entity.type
_entity.pdbx_description
1 polymer ?
#
loop_
_entity_poly.entity_id
_entity_poly.type
_entity_poly.pdbx_seq_one_letter_code
_entity_poly.pdbx_strand_id
1 'polypeptide(L)'
;MICSESEMGISDEHDGIMVLNSTAKVGSSFVDYINEHAPSIELDITPNRPDCFSHLGVARDLAVQTKSQLKSPIYKARKFKTNEVEEWISLTFENPHDCPRYVAGVVKNVKVCPSPKWLQNRLESVGQKSINNLVDISNYVMMEMGHPTHIFDYDKLGSKKILIRRGKGERLPPWMK
;
A
#
# COMPACT_ATOMS: atom_id res chain seq x y z
N MET A 1 -4.51 30.69 18.82
CA MET A 1 -4.09 30.48 17.41
C MET A 1 -4.77 29.22 16.92
N ILE A 2 -5.32 29.22 15.71
CA ILE A 2 -5.83 28.00 15.06
C ILE A 2 -4.68 27.50 14.19
N CYS A 3 -4.21 26.28 14.43
CA CYS A 3 -2.98 25.77 13.84
C CYS A 3 -3.25 24.89 12.60
N SER A 4 -2.33 24.93 11.66
CA SER A 4 -2.15 23.97 10.56
C SER A 4 -1.50 22.67 11.05
N GLU A 5 -1.45 21.63 10.21
CA GLU A 5 -0.71 20.40 10.52
C GLU A 5 0.81 20.66 10.61
N SER A 6 1.32 21.57 9.78
CA SER A 6 2.73 21.98 9.78
C SER A 6 3.14 22.70 11.06
N GLU A 7 2.34 23.64 11.57
CA GLU A 7 2.61 24.32 12.85
C GLU A 7 2.59 23.36 14.05
N MET A 8 1.92 22.22 13.91
CA MET A 8 1.87 21.17 14.93
C MET A 8 2.94 20.09 14.74
N GLY A 9 3.77 20.18 13.70
CA GLY A 9 4.82 19.19 13.39
C GLY A 9 4.28 17.81 12.97
N ILE A 10 3.04 17.75 12.46
CA ILE A 10 2.38 16.50 12.04
C ILE A 10 2.69 16.17 10.58
N SER A 11 2.68 17.18 9.71
CA SER A 11 2.83 17.06 8.26
C SER A 11 3.49 18.30 7.69
N ASP A 12 4.12 18.22 6.52
CA ASP A 12 4.62 19.39 5.78
C ASP A 12 3.48 20.15 5.05
N GLU A 13 2.22 19.71 5.21
CA GLU A 13 1.06 20.38 4.65
C GLU A 13 0.80 21.73 5.32
N HIS A 14 0.87 22.79 4.53
CA HIS A 14 0.74 24.19 4.95
C HIS A 14 -0.46 24.89 4.30
N ASP A 15 -1.27 24.17 3.53
CA ASP A 15 -2.46 24.70 2.86
C ASP A 15 -3.65 24.77 3.84
N GLY A 16 -3.56 25.68 4.81
CA GLY A 16 -4.67 26.07 5.67
C GLY A 16 -4.67 25.49 7.09
N ILE A 17 -5.81 25.62 7.77
CA ILE A 17 -5.99 25.17 9.16
C ILE A 17 -6.29 23.68 9.21
N MET A 18 -5.84 23.00 10.27
CA MET A 18 -6.19 21.61 10.51
C MET A 18 -7.67 21.50 10.91
N VAL A 19 -8.46 20.78 10.12
CA VAL A 19 -9.89 20.57 10.36
C VAL A 19 -10.09 19.22 11.05
N LEU A 20 -10.49 19.25 12.32
CA LEU A 20 -10.76 18.04 13.11
C LEU A 20 -12.10 17.38 12.72
N ASN A 21 -12.24 16.10 13.04
CA ASN A 21 -13.50 15.38 12.83
C ASN A 21 -14.61 16.02 13.70
N SER A 22 -15.85 15.99 13.20
CA SER A 22 -17.08 16.34 13.93
C SER A 22 -17.25 15.65 15.30
N THR A 23 -16.53 14.56 15.55
CA THR A 23 -16.51 13.85 16.84
C THR A 23 -15.57 14.46 17.87
N ALA A 24 -14.73 15.44 17.48
CA ALA A 24 -13.82 16.11 18.39
C ALA A 24 -14.59 16.89 19.47
N LYS A 25 -14.24 16.67 20.74
CA LYS A 25 -14.89 17.34 21.87
C LYS A 25 -14.24 18.70 22.10
N VAL A 26 -15.03 19.77 22.02
CA VAL A 26 -14.54 21.13 22.31
C VAL A 26 -14.00 21.18 23.75
N GLY A 27 -12.78 21.69 23.91
CA GLY A 27 -12.10 21.82 25.20
C GLY A 27 -11.28 20.60 25.63
N SER A 28 -11.27 19.49 24.88
CA SER A 28 -10.36 18.37 25.16
C SER A 28 -8.92 18.65 24.74
N SER A 29 -7.96 17.97 25.36
CA SER A 29 -6.56 17.99 24.96
C SER A 29 -6.43 17.53 23.49
N PHE A 30 -5.70 18.31 22.69
CA PHE A 30 -5.39 17.93 21.32
C PHE A 30 -4.47 16.70 21.26
N VAL A 31 -3.56 16.55 22.23
CA VAL A 31 -2.66 15.39 22.33
C VAL A 31 -3.46 14.11 22.56
N ASP A 32 -4.45 14.16 23.46
CA ASP A 32 -5.31 13.00 23.73
C ASP A 32 -6.15 12.66 22.48
N TYR A 33 -6.68 13.69 21.80
CA TYR A 33 -7.39 13.51 20.53
C TYR A 33 -6.51 12.84 19.48
N ILE A 34 -5.28 13.29 19.25
CA ILE A 34 -4.35 12.67 18.29
C ILE A 34 -4.04 11.22 18.69
N ASN A 35 -3.70 10.96 19.95
CA ASN A 35 -3.32 9.64 20.41
C ASN A 35 -4.47 8.63 20.32
N GLU A 36 -5.71 9.06 20.58
CA GLU A 36 -6.90 8.23 20.40
C GLU A 36 -7.18 7.90 18.93
N HIS A 37 -6.77 8.78 18.01
CA HIS A 37 -7.14 8.68 16.60
C HIS A 37 -6.00 8.19 15.68
N ALA A 38 -4.75 8.13 16.17
CA ALA A 38 -3.59 7.68 15.39
C ALA A 38 -2.50 6.95 16.24
N PRO A 39 -2.84 5.90 17.00
CA PRO A 39 -1.81 5.12 17.68
C PRO A 39 -0.97 4.32 16.67
N SER A 40 0.32 4.62 16.57
CA SER A 40 1.30 3.87 15.77
C SER A 40 2.20 3.02 16.66
N ILE A 41 2.52 1.80 16.23
CA ILE A 41 3.53 0.94 16.88
C ILE A 41 4.64 0.73 15.87
N GLU A 42 5.85 1.18 16.21
CA GLU A 42 7.06 0.88 15.44
C GLU A 42 7.66 -0.43 15.94
N LEU A 43 7.98 -1.33 15.01
CA LEU A 43 8.53 -2.65 15.30
C LEU A 43 9.93 -2.76 14.70
N ASP A 44 10.91 -3.10 15.53
CA ASP A 44 12.23 -3.53 15.05
C ASP A 44 12.17 -5.02 14.70
N ILE A 45 12.02 -5.31 13.40
CA ILE A 45 11.78 -6.67 12.88
C ILE A 45 13.11 -7.29 12.44
N THR A 46 13.47 -8.41 13.07
CA THR A 46 14.66 -9.18 12.69
C THR A 46 14.45 -9.98 11.39
N PRO A 47 15.52 -10.30 10.64
CA PRO A 47 15.41 -10.95 9.32
C PRO A 47 14.71 -12.32 9.30
N ASN A 48 14.63 -13.01 10.44
CA ASN A 48 13.95 -14.30 10.57
C ASN A 48 12.41 -14.18 10.66
N ARG A 49 11.86 -12.96 10.75
CA ARG A 49 10.41 -12.69 10.84
C ARG A 49 9.88 -11.87 9.66
N PRO A 50 10.11 -12.29 8.40
CA PRO A 50 9.63 -11.53 7.25
C PRO A 50 8.10 -11.49 7.16
N ASP A 51 7.41 -12.41 7.83
CA ASP A 51 5.96 -12.40 7.96
C ASP A 51 5.45 -11.14 8.67
N CYS A 52 6.22 -10.59 9.63
CA CYS A 52 5.84 -9.42 10.41
C CYS A 52 5.96 -8.08 9.66
N PHE A 53 6.45 -8.05 8.42
CA PHE A 53 6.42 -6.84 7.57
C PHE A 53 5.02 -6.49 7.03
N SER A 54 3.97 -7.03 7.65
CA SER A 54 2.58 -6.79 7.28
C SER A 54 1.65 -6.82 8.49
N HIS A 55 0.56 -6.06 8.41
CA HIS A 55 -0.47 -6.07 9.45
C HIS A 55 -1.06 -7.46 9.65
N LEU A 56 -1.29 -8.20 8.57
CA LEU A 56 -1.79 -9.58 8.64
C LEU A 56 -0.80 -10.53 9.35
N GLY A 57 0.51 -10.35 9.15
CA GLY A 57 1.53 -11.12 9.84
C GLY A 57 1.60 -10.83 11.33
N VAL A 58 1.65 -9.54 11.71
CA VAL A 58 1.63 -9.12 13.11
C VAL A 58 0.35 -9.58 13.80
N ALA A 59 -0.81 -9.40 13.16
CA ALA A 59 -2.10 -9.86 13.69
C ALA A 59 -2.14 -11.38 13.87
N ARG A 60 -1.50 -12.16 12.98
CA ARG A 60 -1.40 -13.61 13.11
C ARG A 60 -0.58 -14.01 14.33
N ASP A 61 0.56 -13.36 14.56
CA ASP A 61 1.41 -13.61 15.72
C ASP A 61 0.69 -13.26 17.03
N LEU A 62 0.05 -12.10 17.08
CA LEU A 62 -0.77 -11.67 18.22
C LEU A 62 -1.97 -12.59 18.46
N ALA A 63 -2.63 -13.09 17.41
CA ALA A 63 -3.75 -14.02 17.54
C ALA A 63 -3.34 -15.30 18.28
N VAL A 64 -2.15 -15.83 17.99
CA VAL A 64 -1.59 -17.00 18.71
C VAL A 64 -1.32 -16.64 20.17
N GLN A 65 -0.63 -15.53 20.42
CA GLN A 65 -0.24 -15.11 21.78
C GLN A 65 -1.45 -14.83 22.69
N THR A 66 -2.48 -14.19 22.13
CA THR A 66 -3.70 -13.80 22.85
C THR A 66 -4.79 -14.86 22.84
N LYS A 67 -4.57 -16.00 22.14
CA LYS A 67 -5.58 -17.05 21.90
C LYS A 67 -6.87 -16.50 21.26
N SER A 68 -6.74 -15.48 20.42
CA SER A 68 -7.84 -14.85 19.70
C SER A 68 -7.98 -15.41 18.29
N GLN A 69 -9.17 -15.28 17.70
CA GLN A 69 -9.37 -15.65 16.29
C GLN A 69 -8.81 -14.56 15.37
N LEU A 70 -7.93 -14.95 14.45
CA LEU A 70 -7.47 -14.07 13.38
C LEU A 70 -8.62 -13.76 12.42
N LYS A 71 -8.93 -12.48 12.22
CA LYS A 71 -9.82 -12.00 11.18
C LYS A 71 -9.01 -11.61 9.96
N SER A 72 -8.99 -12.48 8.94
CA SER A 72 -8.35 -12.16 7.67
C SER A 72 -9.15 -11.11 6.89
N PRO A 73 -8.49 -10.28 6.05
CA PRO A 73 -9.17 -9.38 5.13
C PRO A 73 -10.24 -10.12 4.32
N ILE A 74 -11.46 -9.60 4.31
CA ILE A 74 -12.56 -10.18 3.55
C ILE A 74 -12.47 -9.62 2.13
N TYR A 75 -11.94 -10.42 1.21
CA TYR A 75 -12.05 -10.15 -0.22
C TYR A 75 -13.01 -11.14 -0.86
N LYS A 76 -13.89 -10.66 -1.74
CA LYS A 76 -14.73 -11.53 -2.55
C LYS A 76 -13.81 -12.27 -3.52
N ALA A 77 -13.66 -13.58 -3.31
CA ALA A 77 -12.93 -14.43 -4.24
C ALA A 77 -13.54 -14.28 -5.64
N ARG A 78 -12.77 -13.69 -6.56
CA ARG A 78 -13.13 -13.65 -7.96
C ARG A 78 -12.81 -15.01 -8.56
N LYS A 79 -13.77 -15.60 -9.27
CA LYS A 79 -13.48 -16.74 -10.17
C LYS A 79 -12.67 -16.19 -11.34
N PHE A 80 -11.47 -16.74 -11.55
CA PHE A 80 -10.62 -16.40 -12.68
C PHE A 80 -10.40 -17.64 -13.56
N LYS A 81 -10.14 -17.41 -14.84
CA LYS A 81 -9.67 -18.47 -15.76
C LYS A 81 -8.14 -18.45 -15.79
N THR A 82 -7.54 -19.61 -16.01
CA THR A 82 -6.11 -19.66 -16.36
C THR A 82 -5.89 -18.78 -17.59
N ASN A 83 -4.89 -17.91 -17.53
CA ASN A 83 -4.53 -16.97 -18.59
C ASN A 83 -5.65 -16.01 -19.05
N GLU A 84 -6.56 -15.62 -18.15
CA GLU A 84 -7.74 -14.78 -18.49
C GLU A 84 -7.41 -13.45 -19.23
N VAL A 85 -6.19 -12.95 -19.10
CA VAL A 85 -5.76 -11.69 -19.73
C VAL A 85 -4.74 -11.88 -20.86
N GLU A 86 -4.52 -13.10 -21.36
CA GLU A 86 -3.49 -13.41 -22.37
C GLU A 86 -3.67 -12.66 -23.70
N GLU A 87 -4.92 -12.33 -24.06
CA GLU A 87 -5.24 -11.51 -25.24
C GLU A 87 -4.73 -10.07 -25.10
N TRP A 88 -4.52 -9.60 -23.86
CA TRP A 88 -4.12 -8.24 -23.54
C TRP A 88 -2.62 -8.13 -23.28
N ILE A 89 -2.07 -9.10 -22.55
CA ILE A 89 -0.67 -9.10 -22.12
C ILE A 89 -0.14 -10.53 -22.06
N SER A 90 0.99 -10.76 -22.72
CA SER A 90 1.71 -12.04 -22.68
C SER A 90 2.89 -11.94 -21.72
N LEU A 91 3.04 -12.94 -20.86
CA LEU A 91 4.14 -13.06 -19.90
C LEU A 91 5.08 -14.18 -20.35
N THR A 92 6.39 -13.90 -20.36
CA THR A 92 7.42 -14.87 -20.72
C THR A 92 8.59 -14.79 -19.73
N PHE A 93 9.25 -15.92 -19.49
CA PHE A 93 10.35 -16.03 -18.53
C PHE A 93 11.61 -16.50 -19.24
N GLU A 94 12.74 -15.83 -19.03
CA GLU A 94 14.05 -16.39 -19.39
C GLU A 94 14.58 -17.31 -18.28
N ASN A 95 14.37 -16.94 -17.01
CA ASN A 95 14.88 -17.68 -15.83
C ASN A 95 13.78 -17.89 -14.79
N PRO A 96 12.98 -18.98 -14.88
CA PRO A 96 11.89 -19.27 -13.94
C PRO A 96 12.35 -19.49 -12.49
N HIS A 97 13.62 -19.81 -12.26
CA HIS A 97 14.18 -19.98 -10.91
C HIS A 97 14.26 -18.65 -10.13
N ASP A 98 14.53 -17.53 -10.81
CA ASP A 98 14.66 -16.23 -10.14
C ASP A 98 13.29 -15.61 -9.81
N CYS A 99 12.29 -15.93 -10.62
CA CYS A 99 10.92 -15.48 -10.45
C CYS A 99 9.98 -16.68 -10.66
N PRO A 100 9.73 -17.46 -9.61
CA PRO A 100 8.91 -18.67 -9.72
C PRO A 100 7.43 -18.37 -10.00
N ARG A 101 7.01 -17.12 -9.79
CA ARG A 101 5.64 -16.67 -10.04
C ARG A 101 5.61 -15.20 -10.39
N TYR A 102 4.98 -14.90 -11.52
CA TYR A 102 4.56 -13.55 -11.90
C TYR A 102 3.09 -13.59 -12.28
N VAL A 103 2.28 -12.69 -11.73
CA VAL A 103 0.85 -12.59 -12.02
C VAL A 103 0.57 -11.20 -12.54
N ALA A 104 -0.16 -11.10 -13.65
CA ALA A 104 -0.64 -9.84 -14.19
C ALA A 104 -2.16 -9.85 -14.26
N GLY A 105 -2.75 -8.67 -14.07
CA GLY A 105 -4.16 -8.41 -14.31
C GLY A 105 -4.30 -7.12 -15.09
N VAL A 106 -5.39 -6.99 -15.85
CA VAL A 106 -5.72 -5.79 -16.61
C VAL A 106 -7.04 -5.24 -16.09
N VAL A 107 -7.01 -3.99 -15.62
CA VAL A 107 -8.20 -3.24 -15.20
C VAL A 107 -8.33 -2.04 -16.13
N LYS A 108 -9.51 -1.89 -16.74
CA LYS A 108 -9.78 -0.84 -17.73
C LYS A 108 -10.66 0.24 -17.13
N ASN A 109 -10.68 1.40 -17.78
CA ASN A 109 -11.54 2.54 -17.44
C ASN A 109 -11.32 3.02 -16.00
N VAL A 110 -10.05 3.01 -15.58
CA VAL A 110 -9.66 3.48 -14.25
C VAL A 110 -9.43 4.98 -14.32
N LYS A 111 -10.08 5.72 -13.41
CA LYS A 111 -9.83 7.15 -13.23
C LYS A 111 -8.81 7.35 -12.12
N VAL A 112 -7.71 8.03 -12.42
CA VAL A 112 -6.76 8.48 -11.39
C VAL A 112 -7.35 9.67 -10.65
N CYS A 113 -7.43 9.58 -9.33
CA CYS A 113 -7.93 10.63 -8.47
C CYS A 113 -7.34 10.52 -7.06
N PRO A 114 -7.54 11.51 -6.18
CA PRO A 114 -7.21 11.35 -4.77
C PRO A 114 -7.89 10.11 -4.16
N SER A 115 -7.21 9.45 -3.23
CA SER A 115 -7.74 8.31 -2.48
C SER A 115 -8.89 8.73 -1.56
N PRO A 116 -9.79 7.81 -1.18
CA PRO A 116 -10.75 8.09 -0.11
C PRO A 116 -10.02 8.34 1.22
N LYS A 117 -10.57 9.21 2.09
CA LYS A 117 -9.88 9.67 3.31
C LYS A 117 -9.47 8.53 4.25
N TRP A 118 -10.25 7.45 4.34
CA TRP A 118 -9.89 6.29 5.16
C TRP A 118 -8.58 5.62 4.70
N LEU A 119 -8.30 5.61 3.39
CA LEU A 119 -7.11 5.01 2.82
C LEU A 119 -5.89 5.90 3.05
N GLN A 120 -6.07 7.21 2.83
CA GLN A 120 -5.04 8.23 3.14
C GLN A 120 -4.62 8.12 4.60
N ASN A 121 -5.58 8.20 5.53
CA ASN A 121 -5.32 8.16 6.96
C ASN A 121 -4.57 6.88 7.40
N ARG A 122 -4.91 5.72 6.81
CA ARG A 122 -4.22 4.45 7.14
C ARG A 122 -2.78 4.43 6.66
N LEU A 123 -2.50 4.95 5.47
CA LEU A 123 -1.13 5.04 4.96
C LEU A 123 -0.32 6.06 5.76
N GLU A 124 -0.89 7.23 6.02
CA GLU A 124 -0.25 8.29 6.80
C GLU A 124 0.08 7.84 8.22
N SER A 125 -0.81 7.04 8.86
CA SER A 125 -0.56 6.48 10.20
C SER A 125 0.64 5.51 10.29
N VAL A 126 1.13 5.03 9.15
CA VAL A 126 2.33 4.17 9.07
C VAL A 126 3.50 4.87 8.36
N GLY A 127 3.46 6.21 8.30
CA GLY A 127 4.52 7.03 7.71
C GLY A 127 4.57 7.00 6.18
N GLN A 128 3.50 6.52 5.51
CA GLN A 128 3.41 6.50 4.05
C GLN A 128 2.56 7.67 3.55
N LYS A 129 3.16 8.56 2.76
CA LYS A 129 2.45 9.69 2.15
C LYS A 129 1.46 9.18 1.09
N SER A 130 0.21 9.65 1.15
CA SER A 130 -0.78 9.41 0.10
C SER A 130 -0.41 10.16 -1.19
N ILE A 131 -0.57 9.51 -2.34
CA ILE A 131 -0.24 10.07 -3.67
C ILE A 131 -1.49 10.12 -4.55
N ASN A 132 -2.08 8.96 -4.85
CA ASN A 132 -3.33 8.83 -5.60
C ASN A 132 -3.92 7.43 -5.39
N ASN A 133 -5.18 7.25 -5.79
CA ASN A 133 -5.91 6.00 -5.62
C ASN A 133 -5.18 4.73 -6.12
N LEU A 134 -4.35 4.79 -7.16
CA LEU A 134 -3.66 3.60 -7.68
C LEU A 134 -2.41 3.27 -6.87
N VAL A 135 -1.55 4.27 -6.65
CA VAL A 135 -0.33 4.10 -5.86
C VAL A 135 -0.68 3.70 -4.42
N ASP A 136 -1.71 4.33 -3.86
CA ASP A 136 -2.14 4.07 -2.49
C ASP A 136 -2.75 2.68 -2.32
N ILE A 137 -3.49 2.15 -3.31
CA ILE A 137 -3.98 0.77 -3.27
C ILE A 137 -2.80 -0.21 -3.23
N SER A 138 -1.76 0.04 -4.05
CA SER A 138 -0.58 -0.82 -4.09
C SER A 138 0.18 -0.82 -2.76
N ASN A 139 0.41 0.37 -2.19
CA ASN A 139 1.05 0.53 -0.89
C ASN A 139 0.20 -0.07 0.24
N TYR A 140 -1.11 0.10 0.19
CA TYR A 140 -2.02 -0.43 1.19
C TYR A 140 -2.01 -1.96 1.20
N VAL A 141 -2.06 -2.60 0.03
CA VAL A 141 -1.96 -4.06 -0.09
C VAL A 141 -0.61 -4.58 0.42
N MET A 142 0.47 -3.85 0.13
CA MET A 142 1.80 -4.17 0.64
C MET A 142 1.81 -4.13 2.18
N MET A 143 1.29 -3.06 2.80
CA MET A 143 1.24 -2.95 4.27
C MET A 143 0.24 -3.92 4.91
N GLU A 144 -0.88 -4.22 4.26
CA GLU A 144 -1.93 -5.11 4.79
C GLU A 144 -1.49 -6.57 4.77
N MET A 145 -0.96 -7.05 3.65
CA MET A 145 -0.70 -8.47 3.40
C MET A 145 0.77 -8.84 3.20
N GLY A 146 1.68 -7.86 3.13
CA GLY A 146 3.11 -8.11 2.90
C GLY A 146 3.42 -8.50 1.46
N HIS A 147 2.55 -8.14 0.50
CA HIS A 147 2.72 -8.46 -0.90
C HIS A 147 2.92 -7.19 -1.73
N PRO A 148 4.17 -6.85 -2.09
CA PRO A 148 4.44 -5.74 -2.99
C PRO A 148 3.77 -5.97 -4.34
N THR A 149 3.14 -4.93 -4.87
CA THR A 149 2.53 -4.94 -6.20
C THR A 149 3.06 -3.77 -7.02
N HIS A 150 2.83 -3.79 -8.32
CA HIS A 150 3.15 -2.67 -9.18
C HIS A 150 2.06 -2.48 -10.22
N ILE A 151 1.76 -1.22 -10.54
CA ILE A 151 0.72 -0.85 -11.51
C ILE A 151 1.40 -0.15 -12.67
N PHE A 152 1.31 -0.76 -13.85
CA PHE A 152 1.78 -0.16 -15.09
C PHE A 152 0.63 0.52 -15.83
N ASP A 153 0.93 1.66 -16.44
CA ASP A 153 0.04 2.29 -17.42
C ASP A 153 0.07 1.46 -18.71
N TYR A 154 -1.01 0.72 -18.96
CA TYR A 154 -1.10 -0.26 -20.06
C TYR A 154 -0.79 0.39 -21.43
N ASP A 155 -1.27 1.62 -21.64
CA ASP A 155 -1.13 2.32 -22.92
C ASP A 155 0.31 2.83 -23.13
N LYS A 156 1.12 2.91 -22.07
CA LYS A 156 2.52 3.33 -22.11
C LYS A 156 3.52 2.19 -22.13
N LEU A 157 3.09 0.94 -22.04
CA LEU A 157 4.01 -0.22 -22.05
C LEU A 157 4.78 -0.34 -23.37
N GLY A 158 4.27 0.22 -24.48
CA GLY A 158 4.88 0.14 -25.82
C GLY A 158 4.91 -1.27 -26.43
N SER A 159 4.51 -2.28 -25.65
CA SER A 159 4.53 -3.70 -25.99
C SER A 159 3.45 -4.43 -25.18
N LYS A 160 2.77 -5.40 -25.81
CA LYS A 160 1.85 -6.32 -25.14
C LYS A 160 2.54 -7.58 -24.60
N LYS A 161 3.86 -7.53 -24.44
CA LYS A 161 4.68 -8.62 -23.91
C LYS A 161 5.54 -8.11 -22.75
N ILE A 162 5.51 -8.83 -21.64
CA ILE A 162 6.41 -8.62 -20.50
C ILE A 162 7.35 -9.82 -20.46
N LEU A 163 8.65 -9.54 -20.56
CA LEU A 163 9.72 -10.52 -20.45
C LEU A 163 10.37 -10.40 -19.09
N ILE A 164 10.20 -11.42 -18.25
CA ILE A 164 10.84 -11.53 -16.95
C ILE A 164 12.22 -12.15 -17.16
N ARG A 165 13.27 -11.33 -16.98
CA ARG A 165 14.67 -11.73 -17.19
C ARG A 165 15.63 -10.96 -16.30
N ARG A 166 16.87 -11.46 -16.23
CA ARG A 166 18.00 -10.72 -15.62
C ARG A 166 18.39 -9.54 -16.50
N GLY A 167 18.89 -8.48 -15.86
CA GLY A 167 19.48 -7.34 -16.55
C GLY A 167 20.75 -7.75 -17.31
N LYS A 168 20.93 -7.23 -18.53
CA LYS A 168 22.11 -7.56 -19.39
C LYS A 168 23.14 -6.43 -19.42
N GLY A 169 23.31 -5.73 -18.28
CA GLY A 169 24.17 -4.54 -18.18
C GLY A 169 23.54 -3.27 -18.77
N GLU A 170 22.24 -3.30 -19.07
CA GLU A 170 21.50 -2.14 -19.54
C GLU A 170 21.37 -1.07 -18.46
N ARG A 171 21.40 0.19 -18.87
CA ARG A 171 21.19 1.33 -17.98
C ARG A 171 19.71 1.66 -17.93
N LEU A 172 19.13 1.58 -16.74
CA LEU A 172 17.83 2.20 -16.50
C LEU A 172 17.97 3.73 -16.54
N PRO A 173 16.94 4.46 -16.98
CA PRO A 173 16.93 5.91 -16.91
C PRO A 173 17.29 6.40 -15.50
N PRO A 174 17.97 7.55 -15.35
CA PRO A 174 18.38 8.06 -14.04
C PRO A 174 17.23 8.23 -13.04
N TRP A 175 16.01 8.48 -13.53
CA TRP A 175 14.80 8.67 -12.73
C TRP A 175 14.09 7.36 -12.32
N MET A 176 14.59 6.20 -12.76
CA MET A 176 14.11 4.87 -12.37
C MET A 176 14.89 4.26 -11.18
N LYS A 177 15.87 4.99 -10.62
CA LYS A 177 16.68 4.57 -9.48
C LYS A 177 16.23 5.23 -8.18
#